data_AF-A0A534Q7Y8-F1
#
_entry.id   AF-A0A534Q7Y8-F1
#
_cell.length_a   1.000
_cell.length_b   1.000
_cell.length_c   1.000
_cell.angle_alpha   90.00
_cell.angle_beta   90.00
_cell.angle_gamma   90.00
#
_symmetry.space_group_name_H-M   'P 1'
#
loop_
_entity.id
_entity.type
_entity.pdbx_description
1 polymer ?
#
loop_
_entity_poly.entity_id
_entity_poly.type
_entity_poly.pdbx_seq_one_letter_code
_entity_poly.pdbx_strand_id
1 'polypeptide(L)'
;MMHLRPILAAACALLARVRDRRFLALGAIGSNLSLSQTFATTPGEINTFSFHLGSDGETPNALTARWNGSPVLALADQPETQGHDLIHGPAAAEYAVYSFTRVASGPTTTIQFDSRNDQGWWALDDVSVMLPEPSSLASSGAGILALAACAWHRRRRAK
;
A
#
# COMPACT_ATOMS: atom_id res chain seq x y z
N MET A 1 -45.09 29.38 32.53
CA MET A 1 -43.88 30.22 32.56
C MET A 1 -42.72 29.32 32.96
N MET A 2 -41.57 29.49 32.30
CA MET A 2 -40.33 28.71 32.37
C MET A 2 -40.21 27.54 31.39
N HIS A 3 -39.62 27.90 30.25
CA HIS A 3 -39.04 27.07 29.21
C HIS A 3 -37.82 26.29 29.72
N LEU A 4 -37.63 25.06 29.24
CA LEU A 4 -36.31 24.49 28.96
C LEU A 4 -36.39 23.65 27.68
N ARG A 5 -35.42 23.88 26.79
CA ARG A 5 -35.35 23.41 25.40
C ARG A 5 -34.75 22.00 25.32
N PRO A 6 -35.06 21.20 24.28
CA PRO A 6 -34.41 19.92 24.03
C PRO A 6 -33.00 20.15 23.45
N ILE A 7 -31.99 19.49 24.02
CA ILE A 7 -30.66 19.39 23.42
C ILE A 7 -30.72 18.27 22.38
N LEU A 8 -30.64 18.66 21.11
CA LEU A 8 -30.29 17.78 20.00
C LEU A 8 -28.86 17.28 20.22
N ALA A 9 -28.70 16.04 20.66
CA ALA A 9 -27.51 15.27 20.37
C ALA A 9 -27.76 14.58 19.02
N ALA A 10 -27.31 15.22 17.95
CA ALA A 10 -27.19 14.59 16.65
C ALA A 10 -26.12 13.48 16.77
N ALA A 11 -26.53 12.31 17.23
CA ALA A 11 -25.82 11.06 16.97
C ALA A 11 -26.00 10.75 15.49
N CYS A 12 -25.27 11.50 14.65
CA CYS A 12 -25.09 11.16 13.26
C CYS A 12 -24.40 9.80 13.26
N ALA A 13 -25.16 8.78 12.87
CA ALA A 13 -24.68 7.44 12.63
C ALA A 13 -23.60 7.48 11.55
N LEU A 14 -22.35 7.76 11.92
CA LEU A 14 -21.20 7.49 11.09
C LEU A 14 -20.92 6.00 11.22
N LEU A 15 -21.66 5.24 10.43
CA LEU A 15 -21.34 3.92 9.92
C LEU A 15 -20.01 3.40 10.48
N ALA A 16 -20.07 2.66 11.58
CA ALA A 16 -19.12 1.60 11.85
C ALA A 16 -19.31 0.58 10.73
N ARG A 17 -18.83 0.94 9.52
CA ARG A 17 -18.48 -0.03 8.51
C ARG A 17 -17.42 -0.84 9.22
N VAL A 18 -17.80 -2.04 9.66
CA VAL A 18 -16.85 -3.12 9.87
C VAL A 18 -16.06 -3.15 8.57
N ARG A 19 -14.93 -2.43 8.52
CA ARG A 19 -13.96 -2.60 7.47
C ARG A 19 -13.56 -4.04 7.68
N ASP A 20 -13.87 -4.87 6.71
CA ASP A 20 -13.30 -6.19 6.57
C ASP A 20 -11.78 -5.94 6.48
N ARG A 21 -11.10 -5.90 7.63
CA ARG A 21 -9.69 -5.55 7.75
C ARG A 21 -8.93 -6.80 7.39
N ARG A 22 -8.60 -6.94 6.11
CA ARG A 22 -7.87 -8.08 5.58
C ARG A 22 -6.40 -7.73 5.57
N PHE A 23 -5.67 -8.31 6.52
CA PHE A 23 -4.21 -8.33 6.49
C PHE A 23 -3.74 -9.71 6.01
N LEU A 24 -2.47 -9.79 5.65
CA LEU A 24 -1.77 -11.05 5.41
C LEU A 24 -0.97 -11.42 6.66
N ALA A 25 -1.29 -12.56 7.26
CA ALA A 25 -0.52 -13.12 8.37
C ALA A 25 0.71 -13.88 7.83
N LEU A 26 1.90 -13.52 8.31
CA LEU A 26 3.17 -14.15 7.93
C LEU A 26 3.78 -14.88 9.14
N GLY A 27 3.41 -16.15 9.34
CA GLY A 27 3.90 -17.02 10.42
C GLY A 27 4.61 -18.26 9.88
N ALA A 28 5.81 -18.08 9.31
CA ALA A 28 6.58 -19.17 8.74
C ALA A 28 7.32 -19.95 9.82
N ILE A 29 7.25 -21.28 9.77
CA ILE A 29 7.88 -22.18 10.77
C ILE A 29 9.07 -22.91 10.14
N GLY A 30 10.21 -22.92 10.83
CA GLY A 30 11.40 -23.70 10.48
C GLY A 30 12.21 -23.18 9.29
N SER A 31 11.62 -22.31 8.45
CA SER A 31 12.29 -21.61 7.35
C SER A 31 11.55 -20.31 7.00
N ASN A 32 12.20 -19.43 6.24
CA ASN A 32 11.59 -18.17 5.83
C ASN A 32 10.48 -18.41 4.79
N LEU A 33 9.38 -17.67 4.93
CA LEU A 33 8.39 -17.47 3.88
C LEU A 33 8.79 -16.25 3.04
N SER A 34 8.73 -16.38 1.71
CA SER A 34 8.94 -15.28 0.78
C SER A 34 7.65 -14.94 0.02
N LEU A 35 7.26 -13.67 0.06
CA LEU A 35 6.20 -13.09 -0.75
C LEU A 35 6.83 -12.08 -1.71
N SER A 36 6.57 -12.19 -3.01
CA SER A 36 7.15 -11.27 -3.99
C SER A 36 6.17 -10.89 -5.09
N GLN A 37 6.31 -9.68 -5.60
CA GLN A 37 5.63 -9.22 -6.80
C GLN A 37 6.61 -8.45 -7.69
N THR A 38 6.56 -8.74 -8.99
CA THR A 38 7.32 -8.00 -10.00
C THR A 38 6.36 -7.16 -10.84
N PHE A 39 6.71 -5.89 -11.06
CA PHE A 39 5.93 -4.95 -11.84
C PHE A 39 6.84 -4.13 -12.77
N ALA A 40 6.24 -3.50 -13.77
CA ALA A 40 6.95 -2.65 -14.71
C ALA A 40 7.33 -1.31 -14.07
N THR A 41 8.53 -0.82 -14.38
CA THR A 41 9.06 0.47 -13.94
C THR A 41 9.83 1.14 -15.08
N THR A 42 10.05 2.45 -15.01
CA THR A 42 10.96 3.12 -15.95
C THR A 42 12.32 3.33 -15.28
N PRO A 43 13.45 2.94 -15.89
CA PRO A 43 14.77 3.25 -15.35
C PRO A 43 14.94 4.75 -15.10
N GLY A 44 15.45 5.11 -13.92
CA GLY A 44 15.67 6.50 -13.51
C GLY A 44 14.46 7.17 -12.84
N GLU A 45 13.28 6.56 -12.87
CA GLU A 45 12.10 7.09 -12.19
C GLU A 45 12.12 6.85 -10.68
N ILE A 46 11.60 7.83 -9.94
CA ILE A 46 11.46 7.76 -8.48
C ILE A 46 10.10 7.15 -8.14
N ASN A 47 10.12 6.10 -7.32
CA ASN A 47 8.95 5.37 -6.86
C ASN A 47 8.85 5.46 -5.34
N THR A 48 7.63 5.42 -4.81
CA THR A 48 7.41 5.33 -3.35
C THR A 48 6.85 3.96 -3.01
N PHE A 49 7.63 3.16 -2.28
CA PHE A 49 7.23 1.85 -1.78
C PHE A 49 6.83 1.98 -0.31
N SER A 50 5.59 1.59 0.02
CA SER A 50 5.11 1.64 1.40
C SER A 50 4.27 0.42 1.78
N PHE A 51 4.21 0.15 3.08
CA PHE A 51 3.41 -0.92 3.66
C PHE A 51 3.18 -0.67 5.15
N HIS A 52 2.17 -1.34 5.69
CA HIS A 52 1.84 -1.36 7.10
C HIS A 52 2.28 -2.70 7.71
N LEU A 53 2.95 -2.64 8.86
CA LEU A 53 3.44 -3.84 9.52
C LEU A 53 3.12 -3.84 11.01
N GLY A 54 2.67 -5.00 11.49
CA GLY A 54 2.52 -5.33 12.90
C GLY A 54 3.28 -6.60 13.26
N SER A 55 3.85 -6.61 14.47
CA SER A 55 4.42 -7.80 15.10
C SER A 55 3.53 -8.23 16.26
N ASP A 56 3.37 -9.53 16.45
CA ASP A 56 2.74 -10.11 17.65
C ASP A 56 3.70 -10.19 18.85
N GLY A 57 4.98 -9.84 18.67
CA GLY A 57 5.96 -9.79 19.75
C GLY A 57 6.57 -11.14 20.14
N GLU A 58 6.12 -12.24 19.56
CA GLU A 58 6.73 -13.55 19.80
C GLU A 58 8.13 -13.60 19.17
N THR A 59 9.13 -14.07 19.91
CA THR A 59 10.52 -14.10 19.46
C THR A 59 11.11 -15.51 19.56
N PRO A 60 11.94 -15.94 18.59
CA PRO A 60 12.55 -15.14 17.54
C PRO A 60 11.61 -14.83 16.37
N ASN A 61 11.60 -13.56 15.96
CA ASN A 61 10.90 -13.11 14.75
C ASN A 61 11.84 -12.31 13.84
N ALA A 62 11.61 -12.37 12.53
CA ALA A 62 12.37 -11.60 11.57
C ALA A 62 11.52 -11.26 10.34
N LEU A 63 11.70 -10.05 9.81
CA LEU A 63 11.12 -9.62 8.55
C LEU A 63 12.10 -8.75 7.77
N THR A 64 12.30 -9.07 6.50
CA THR A 64 13.11 -8.29 5.56
C THR A 64 12.26 -7.88 4.37
N ALA A 65 12.13 -6.57 4.14
CA ALA A 65 11.54 -6.03 2.92
C ALA A 65 12.67 -5.67 1.94
N ARG A 66 12.47 -5.98 0.65
CA ARG A 66 13.47 -5.81 -0.41
C ARG A 66 12.89 -5.07 -1.61
N TRP A 67 13.75 -4.29 -2.25
CA TRP A 67 13.52 -3.63 -3.53
C TRP A 67 14.58 -4.08 -4.53
N ASN A 68 14.15 -4.82 -5.53
CA ASN A 68 14.99 -5.45 -6.55
C ASN A 68 16.14 -6.27 -5.93
N GLY A 69 15.81 -7.14 -4.97
CA GLY A 69 16.76 -7.99 -4.24
C GLY A 69 17.54 -7.29 -3.11
N SER A 70 17.68 -5.96 -3.17
CA SER A 70 18.34 -5.18 -2.10
C SER A 70 17.42 -4.98 -0.90
N PRO A 71 17.86 -5.26 0.34
CA PRO A 71 17.06 -4.95 1.52
C PRO A 71 16.83 -3.44 1.64
N VAL A 72 15.61 -3.07 2.01
CA VAL A 72 15.21 -1.69 2.35
C VAL A 72 14.83 -1.56 3.82
N LEU A 73 14.42 -2.69 4.43
CA LEU A 73 14.13 -2.84 5.84
C LEU A 73 14.55 -4.25 6.27
N ALA A 74 15.17 -4.37 7.43
CA ALA A 74 15.45 -5.64 8.09
C ALA A 74 15.17 -5.48 9.58
N LEU A 75 14.22 -6.26 10.09
CA LEU A 75 13.79 -6.28 11.47
C LEU A 75 14.03 -7.67 12.06
N ALA A 76 14.42 -7.71 13.32
CA ALA A 76 14.56 -8.94 14.10
C ALA A 76 14.12 -8.68 15.55
N ASP A 77 13.57 -9.71 16.19
CA ASP A 77 13.14 -9.73 17.59
C ASP A 77 12.33 -8.48 17.99
N GLN A 78 11.39 -8.10 17.13
CA GLN A 78 10.55 -6.93 17.38
C GLN A 78 9.52 -7.22 18.48
N PRO A 79 9.26 -6.24 19.36
CA PRO A 79 8.23 -6.37 20.37
C PRO A 79 6.83 -6.32 19.75
N GLU A 80 5.84 -6.70 20.54
CA GLU A 80 4.43 -6.63 20.17
C GLU A 80 4.06 -5.21 19.74
N THR A 81 3.38 -5.09 18.60
CA THR A 81 2.68 -3.88 18.20
C THR A 81 1.44 -3.71 19.08
N GLN A 82 1.20 -2.53 19.62
CA GLN A 82 0.14 -2.33 20.60
C GLN A 82 -1.22 -2.86 20.13
N GLY A 83 -1.82 -3.74 20.94
CA GLY A 83 -3.14 -4.31 20.68
C GLY A 83 -3.15 -5.39 19.60
N HIS A 84 -2.01 -6.05 19.36
CA HIS A 84 -1.90 -7.14 18.41
C HIS A 84 -2.33 -8.46 19.03
N ASP A 85 -3.59 -8.83 18.83
CA ASP A 85 -4.09 -10.15 19.25
C ASP A 85 -3.85 -11.22 18.17
N LEU A 86 -3.65 -12.47 18.59
CA LEU A 86 -3.40 -13.64 17.74
C LEU A 86 -4.51 -13.91 16.72
N ILE A 87 -5.72 -13.40 16.94
CA ILE A 87 -6.89 -13.61 16.07
C ILE A 87 -7.10 -12.42 15.12
N HIS A 88 -6.84 -11.20 15.58
CA HIS A 88 -7.33 -9.98 14.94
C HIS A 88 -6.22 -9.08 14.37
N GLY A 89 -4.96 -9.30 14.76
CA GLY A 89 -3.86 -8.40 14.46
C GLY A 89 -3.95 -7.10 15.25
N PRO A 90 -3.10 -6.11 14.94
CA PRO A 90 -3.08 -4.84 15.65
C PRO A 90 -4.25 -3.96 15.24
N ALA A 91 -4.63 -3.03 16.11
CA ALA A 91 -5.56 -1.98 15.73
C ALA A 91 -4.96 -1.16 14.56
N ALA A 92 -5.79 -0.76 13.59
CA ALA A 92 -5.30 -0.08 12.36
C ALA A 92 -4.47 1.19 12.62
N ALA A 93 -4.72 1.89 13.72
CA ALA A 93 -3.95 3.07 14.10
C ALA A 93 -2.55 2.75 14.66
N GLU A 94 -2.31 1.49 15.02
CA GLU A 94 -1.10 1.03 15.71
C GLU A 94 -0.10 0.35 14.76
N TYR A 95 -0.50 0.06 13.51
CA TYR A 95 0.43 -0.44 12.51
C TYR A 95 1.60 0.53 12.32
N ALA A 96 2.81 -0.02 12.31
CA ALA A 96 3.98 0.73 11.90
C ALA A 96 3.95 0.95 10.38
N VAL A 97 3.97 2.21 9.96
CA VAL A 97 3.95 2.58 8.53
C VAL A 97 5.39 2.77 8.05
N TYR A 98 5.80 1.95 7.08
CA TYR A 98 7.08 2.07 6.42
C TYR A 98 6.92 2.66 5.03
N SER A 99 7.75 3.64 4.67
CA SER A 99 7.73 4.29 3.37
C SER A 99 9.15 4.60 2.89
N PHE A 100 9.46 4.19 1.66
CA PHE A 100 10.77 4.28 1.06
C PHE A 100 10.69 4.88 -0.33
N THR A 101 11.53 5.88 -0.60
CA THR A 101 11.71 6.43 -1.94
C THR A 101 12.84 5.66 -2.65
N ARG A 102 12.54 5.11 -3.83
CA ARG A 102 13.46 4.23 -4.59
C ARG A 102 13.53 4.63 -6.06
N VAL A 103 14.74 4.72 -6.58
CA VAL A 103 14.97 4.88 -8.02
C VAL A 103 14.91 3.51 -8.68
N ALA A 104 14.08 3.38 -9.73
CA ALA A 104 14.06 2.17 -10.55
C ALA A 104 15.35 2.07 -11.37
N SER A 105 16.01 0.92 -11.31
CA SER A 105 17.25 0.66 -12.06
C SER A 105 17.01 -0.01 -13.41
N GLY A 106 15.81 -0.56 -13.62
CA GLY A 106 15.48 -1.36 -14.78
C GLY A 106 14.02 -1.17 -15.23
N PRO A 107 13.65 -1.81 -16.35
CA PRO A 107 12.28 -1.78 -16.90
C PRO A 107 11.27 -2.53 -16.01
N THR A 108 11.76 -3.28 -15.03
CA THR A 108 10.95 -3.96 -14.03
C THR A 108 11.62 -3.86 -12.67
N THR A 109 10.80 -3.94 -11.62
CA THR A 109 11.25 -4.00 -10.23
C THR A 109 10.48 -5.11 -9.52
N THR A 110 11.17 -5.85 -8.66
CA THR A 110 10.56 -6.82 -7.74
C THR A 110 10.55 -6.27 -6.32
N ILE A 111 9.39 -6.22 -5.68
CA ILE A 111 9.29 -6.12 -4.22
C ILE A 111 9.21 -7.50 -3.62
N GLN A 112 9.85 -7.70 -2.47
CA GLN A 112 9.85 -8.98 -1.78
C GLN A 112 9.85 -8.78 -0.26
N PHE A 113 9.09 -9.62 0.43
CA PHE A 113 9.10 -9.75 1.88
C PHE A 113 9.56 -11.15 2.23
N ASP A 114 10.61 -11.25 3.04
CA ASP A 114 11.06 -12.49 3.65
C ASP A 114 10.70 -12.43 5.14
N SER A 115 9.92 -13.38 5.62
CA SER A 115 9.44 -13.40 7.01
C SER A 115 9.70 -14.74 7.67
N ARG A 116 10.02 -14.70 8.96
CA ARG A 116 10.06 -15.87 9.85
C ARG A 116 9.51 -15.48 11.21
N ASN A 117 8.61 -16.29 11.73
CA ASN A 117 8.09 -16.17 13.09
C ASN A 117 7.53 -17.55 13.44
N ASP A 118 8.33 -18.38 14.11
CA ASP A 118 8.01 -19.80 14.31
C ASP A 118 6.92 -19.99 15.38
N GLN A 119 6.80 -19.04 16.32
CA GLN A 119 5.87 -19.09 17.46
C GLN A 119 4.64 -18.19 17.25
N GLY A 120 4.63 -17.43 16.16
CA GLY A 120 3.74 -16.31 15.95
C GLY A 120 3.57 -15.93 14.48
N TRP A 121 3.21 -14.67 14.22
CA TRP A 121 3.03 -14.14 12.89
C TRP A 121 3.18 -12.62 12.82
N TRP A 122 3.56 -12.14 11.64
CA TRP A 122 3.52 -10.70 11.31
C TRP A 122 2.22 -10.34 10.60
N ALA A 123 1.64 -9.20 10.94
CA ALA A 123 0.53 -8.62 10.20
C ALA A 123 1.07 -7.68 9.10
N LEU A 124 0.93 -8.08 7.84
CA LEU A 124 1.28 -7.22 6.69
C LEU A 124 0.01 -6.71 6.01
N ASP A 125 -0.10 -5.40 5.81
CA ASP A 125 -1.25 -4.79 5.14
C ASP A 125 -0.85 -3.58 4.28
N ASP A 126 -1.76 -3.15 3.40
CA ASP A 126 -1.69 -1.91 2.63
C ASP A 126 -0.34 -1.73 1.88
N VAL A 127 0.15 -2.81 1.27
CA VAL A 127 1.34 -2.79 0.43
C VAL A 127 1.06 -2.00 -0.84
N SER A 128 1.82 -0.94 -1.08
CA SER A 128 1.64 -0.08 -2.25
C SER A 128 2.96 0.38 -2.84
N VAL A 129 2.97 0.53 -4.16
CA VAL A 129 4.04 1.19 -4.90
C VAL A 129 3.42 2.29 -5.75
N MET A 130 3.80 3.53 -5.48
CA MET A 130 3.43 4.67 -6.31
C MET A 130 4.48 4.85 -7.41
N LEU A 131 4.06 4.63 -8.65
CA LEU A 131 4.85 4.88 -9.86
C LEU A 131 4.55 6.30 -10.38
N PRO A 132 5.50 6.98 -11.04
CA PRO A 132 5.19 8.19 -11.80
C PRO A 132 4.12 7.90 -12.86
N GLU A 133 3.30 8.89 -13.17
CA GLU A 133 2.27 8.72 -14.19
C GLU A 133 2.92 8.28 -15.51
N PRO A 134 2.53 7.12 -16.07
CA PRO A 134 3.06 6.71 -17.36
C PRO A 134 2.64 7.76 -18.39
N SER A 135 3.53 8.06 -19.32
CA SER A 135 3.34 9.03 -20.42
C SER A 135 2.15 8.72 -21.34
N SER A 136 1.35 7.71 -21.04
CA SER A 136 0.02 7.41 -21.59
C SER A 136 -0.92 8.61 -21.64
N LEU A 137 -0.87 9.56 -20.69
CA LEU A 137 -1.64 10.81 -20.79
C LEU A 137 -1.23 11.65 -22.00
N ALA A 138 0.05 11.68 -22.36
CA ALA A 138 0.52 12.38 -23.54
C ALA A 138 -0.05 11.76 -24.83
N SER A 139 -0.18 10.43 -24.89
CA SER A 139 -0.78 9.75 -26.05
C SER A 139 -2.28 10.00 -26.19
N SER A 140 -3.03 10.05 -25.08
CA SER A 140 -4.46 10.40 -25.09
C SER A 140 -4.71 11.85 -25.53
N GLY A 141 -3.86 12.78 -25.09
CA GLY A 141 -3.92 14.19 -25.53
C GLY A 141 -3.66 14.37 -27.02
N ALA A 142 -2.67 13.66 -27.57
CA ALA A 142 -2.37 13.70 -29.00
C ALA A 142 -3.52 13.14 -29.87
N GLY A 143 -4.19 12.07 -29.41
CA GLY A 143 -5.34 11.50 -30.11
C GLY A 143 -6.54 12.45 -30.22
N ILE A 144 -6.84 13.18 -29.15
CA ILE A 144 -7.94 14.16 -29.13
C ILE A 144 -7.64 15.34 -30.07
N LEU A 145 -6.40 15.85 -30.05
CA LEU A 145 -5.97 16.94 -30.93
C LEU A 145 -6.02 16.55 -32.42
N ALA A 146 -5.59 15.34 -32.76
CA ALA A 146 -5.66 14.83 -34.13
C ALA A 146 -7.11 14.71 -34.63
N LEU A 147 -8.03 14.23 -33.79
CA LEU A 147 -9.46 14.15 -34.14
C LEU A 147 -10.10 15.53 -34.29
N ALA A 148 -9.76 16.48 -33.41
CA ALA A 148 -10.24 17.86 -33.49
C ALA A 148 -9.74 18.57 -34.76
N ALA A 149 -8.46 18.40 -35.11
CA ALA A 149 -7.88 18.93 -36.34
C ALA A 149 -8.54 18.32 -37.59
N CYS A 150 -8.75 17.00 -37.62
CA CYS A 150 -9.47 16.32 -38.70
C CYS A 150 -10.92 16.84 -38.85
N ALA A 151 -11.66 16.98 -37.75
CA ALA A 151 -13.03 17.51 -37.79
C ALA A 151 -13.07 18.96 -38.29
N TRP A 152 -12.11 19.78 -37.88
CA TRP A 152 -11.99 21.17 -38.33
C TRP A 152 -11.64 21.28 -39.82
N HIS A 153 -10.70 20.47 -40.30
CA HIS A 153 -10.35 20.42 -41.73
C HIS A 153 -11.53 19.99 -42.61
N ARG A 154 -12.34 19.01 -42.16
CA ARG A 154 -13.55 18.59 -42.90
C ARG A 154 -14.58 19.70 -42.99
N ARG A 155 -14.79 20.46 -41.91
CA ARG A 155 -15.73 21.60 -41.89
C ARG A 155 -15.31 22.74 -42.82
N ARG A 156 -14.01 22.97 -43.01
CA ARG A 156 -13.49 24.01 -43.91
C ARG A 156 -13.58 23.67 -45.39
N ARG A 157 -13.67 22.38 -45.76
CA ARG A 157 -13.80 21.94 -47.16
C ARG A 157 -15.25 21.76 -47.63
N ALA A 158 -16.22 21.86 -46.72
CA ALA A 158 -17.65 21.73 -47.02
C ALA A 158 -18.37 23.09 -47.22
N LYS A 159 -17.61 24.19 -47.23
CA LYS A 159 -18.02 25.54 -47.63
C LYS A 159 -17.23 25.92 -48.85
#